data_AF-A0A973AFB1-F1
#
_entry.id   AF-A0A973AFB1-F1
#
_cell.length_a   1.000
_cell.length_b   1.000
_cell.length_c   1.000
_cell.angle_alpha   90.00
_cell.angle_beta   90.00
_cell.angle_gamma   90.00
#
_symmetry.space_group_name_H-M   'P 1'
#
loop_
_entity.id
_entity.type
_entity.pdbx_description
1 polymer ?
#
loop_
_entity_poly.entity_id
_entity_poly.type
_entity_poly.pdbx_seq_one_letter_code
_entity_poly.pdbx_strand_id
1 'polypeptide(L)'
;MRRSASLLIPLTLILMYYGFWVGLAYYLATRYPALLEYLPIGGIDDLPGADIDSFEPVYTSVERNLMTGKAPIRLLLASIGATILAIPISWVYFITSRARRIDQSFLQTILVLPLLVTGIAMIVLNSIALAFSLAGVVAAVRFRFSLDQPSDAMYIFVAIGIGLGAGIGALGIAYVISLMFVLATLIIWKLEYGKTLAGPFLTMLTRRDGGEDDY
;
A
#
# COMPACT_ATOMS: atom_id res chain seq x y z
N MET A 1 13.99 -33.24 -11.21
CA MET A 1 12.55 -32.93 -11.43
C MET A 1 12.06 -32.08 -10.26
N ARG A 2 12.07 -30.75 -10.41
CA ARG A 2 11.70 -29.78 -9.35
C ARG A 2 10.18 -29.75 -9.26
N ARG A 3 9.61 -30.27 -8.15
CA ARG A 3 8.15 -30.20 -7.88
C ARG A 3 7.69 -28.75 -8.04
N SER A 4 6.79 -28.53 -8.99
CA SER A 4 6.00 -27.31 -9.09
C SER A 4 5.17 -27.19 -7.81
N ALA A 5 5.70 -26.50 -6.79
CA ALA A 5 4.89 -26.07 -5.67
C ALA A 5 3.80 -25.16 -6.25
N SER A 6 2.58 -25.68 -6.36
CA SER A 6 1.48 -25.03 -7.06
C SER A 6 1.18 -23.70 -6.39
N LEU A 7 1.54 -22.60 -7.05
CA LEU A 7 1.16 -21.21 -6.73
C LEU A 7 -0.33 -21.03 -6.44
N LEU A 8 -1.14 -21.99 -6.89
CA LEU A 8 -2.55 -22.09 -6.54
C LEU A 8 -2.77 -22.00 -5.04
N ILE A 9 -1.98 -22.69 -4.20
CA ILE A 9 -2.20 -22.71 -2.74
C ILE A 9 -2.03 -21.31 -2.10
N PRO A 10 -0.91 -20.58 -2.27
CA PRO A 10 -0.79 -19.24 -1.70
C PRO A 10 -1.77 -18.24 -2.34
N LEU A 11 -2.03 -18.35 -3.64
CA LEU A 11 -2.99 -17.48 -4.32
C LEU A 11 -4.41 -17.68 -3.82
N THR A 12 -4.86 -18.94 -3.65
CA THR A 12 -6.20 -19.25 -3.14
C THR A 12 -6.37 -18.78 -1.70
N LEU A 13 -5.34 -18.88 -0.86
CA LEU A 13 -5.38 -18.36 0.51
C LEU A 13 -5.53 -16.84 0.54
N ILE A 14 -4.79 -16.13 -0.31
CA ILE A 14 -4.88 -14.67 -0.44
C ILE A 14 -6.27 -14.25 -0.95
N LEU A 15 -6.77 -14.91 -1.99
CA LEU A 15 -8.10 -14.60 -2.54
C LEU A 15 -9.21 -14.92 -1.53
N MET A 16 -9.08 -16.02 -0.78
CA MET A 16 -10.00 -16.36 0.30
C MET A 16 -9.96 -15.33 1.43
N TYR A 17 -8.79 -14.78 1.75
CA TYR A 17 -8.65 -13.70 2.72
C TYR A 17 -9.42 -12.45 2.28
N TYR A 18 -9.22 -11.99 1.05
CA TYR A 18 -9.98 -10.85 0.52
C TYR A 18 -11.48 -11.13 0.47
N GLY A 19 -11.88 -12.33 0.01
CA GLY A 19 -13.27 -12.76 -0.02
C GLY A 19 -13.92 -12.83 1.36
N PHE A 20 -13.19 -13.29 2.38
CA PHE A 20 -13.64 -13.30 3.77
C PHE A 20 -13.93 -11.88 4.27
N TRP A 21 -13.04 -10.92 4.03
CA TRP A 21 -13.25 -9.53 4.46
C TRP A 21 -14.36 -8.82 3.68
N VAL A 22 -14.51 -9.10 2.38
CA VAL A 22 -15.64 -8.60 1.59
C VAL A 22 -16.95 -9.19 2.09
N GLY A 23 -17.00 -10.50 2.35
CA GLY A 23 -18.18 -11.17 2.90
C GLY A 23 -18.53 -10.67 4.30
N LEU A 24 -17.55 -10.46 5.16
CA LEU A 24 -17.73 -9.87 6.48
C LEU A 24 -18.24 -8.43 6.39
N ALA A 25 -17.65 -7.61 5.52
CA ALA A 25 -18.12 -6.24 5.31
C ALA A 25 -19.56 -6.20 4.79
N TYR A 26 -19.91 -7.07 3.85
CA TYR A 26 -21.27 -7.22 3.33
C TYR A 26 -22.27 -7.70 4.41
N TYR A 27 -21.86 -8.68 5.22
CA TYR A 27 -22.67 -9.17 6.34
C TYR A 27 -22.90 -8.08 7.39
N LEU A 28 -21.87 -7.33 7.74
CA LEU A 28 -21.99 -6.20 8.67
C LEU A 28 -22.85 -5.07 8.10
N ALA A 29 -22.72 -4.76 6.81
CA ALA A 29 -23.52 -3.76 6.12
C ALA A 29 -25.02 -4.11 6.11
N THR A 30 -25.35 -5.38 5.89
CA THR A 30 -26.74 -5.86 5.85
C THR A 30 -27.35 -6.03 7.25
N ARG A 31 -26.54 -6.38 8.26
CA ARG A 31 -27.01 -6.60 9.63
C ARG A 31 -27.09 -5.31 10.45
N TYR A 32 -26.18 -4.36 10.21
CA TYR A 32 -26.06 -3.10 10.94
C TYR A 32 -25.89 -1.93 9.95
N PRO A 33 -26.97 -1.42 9.37
CA PRO A 33 -26.90 -0.33 8.40
C PRO A 33 -26.30 0.95 9.00
N ALA A 34 -26.39 1.13 10.33
CA ALA A 34 -25.74 2.22 11.05
C ALA A 34 -24.20 2.20 10.94
N LEU A 35 -23.56 1.04 10.73
CA LEU A 35 -22.10 0.95 10.56
C LEU A 35 -21.63 1.57 9.24
N LEU A 36 -22.49 1.63 8.23
CA LEU A 36 -22.14 2.23 6.94
C LEU A 36 -21.84 3.73 7.06
N GLU A 37 -22.43 4.41 8.04
CA GLU A 37 -22.17 5.83 8.30
C GLU A 37 -20.77 6.09 8.91
N TYR A 38 -20.20 5.07 9.54
CA TYR A 38 -18.86 5.12 10.16
C TYR A 38 -17.79 4.46 9.31
N LEU A 39 -18.18 3.60 8.36
CA LEU A 39 -17.24 2.95 7.46
C LEU A 39 -16.76 3.96 6.41
N PRO A 40 -15.43 4.06 6.19
CA PRO A 40 -14.85 4.88 5.14
C PRO A 40 -15.06 4.23 3.76
N ILE A 41 -16.31 4.03 3.34
CA ILE A 41 -16.68 3.40 2.06
C ILE A 41 -17.63 4.38 1.35
N GLY A 42 -17.05 5.39 0.69
CA GLY A 42 -17.84 6.43 -0.03
C GLY A 42 -17.19 7.81 -0.05
N GLY A 43 -16.04 7.99 0.62
CA GLY A 43 -15.45 9.30 0.86
C GLY A 43 -15.06 10.13 -0.36
N ILE A 44 -15.03 9.56 -1.58
CA ILE A 44 -14.84 10.33 -2.82
C ILE A 44 -16.03 11.24 -3.14
N ASP A 45 -17.26 10.81 -2.82
CA ASP A 45 -18.47 11.61 -3.06
C ASP A 45 -18.62 12.72 -2.00
N ASP A 46 -18.01 12.50 -0.83
CA ASP A 46 -17.95 13.46 0.29
C ASP A 46 -16.76 14.42 0.19
N LEU A 47 -15.88 14.32 -0.82
CA LEU A 47 -14.81 15.29 -1.03
C LEU A 47 -15.45 16.61 -1.48
N PRO A 48 -15.41 17.68 -0.66
CA PRO A 48 -15.79 19.00 -1.13
C PRO A 48 -14.93 19.33 -2.35
N GLY A 49 -15.53 19.87 -3.41
CA GLY A 49 -14.74 20.50 -4.46
C GLY A 49 -13.77 21.46 -3.78
N ALA A 50 -12.47 21.25 -3.96
CA ALA A 50 -11.47 22.09 -3.33
C ALA A 50 -11.66 23.50 -3.86
N ASP A 51 -12.25 24.38 -3.05
CA ASP A 51 -12.38 25.79 -3.36
C ASP A 51 -10.98 26.41 -3.25
N ILE A 52 -10.24 26.28 -4.35
CA ILE A 52 -8.86 26.77 -4.51
C ILE A 52 -8.77 28.29 -4.42
N ASP A 53 -9.90 28.98 -4.48
CA ASP A 53 -9.97 30.44 -4.46
C ASP A 53 -10.13 31.00 -3.04
N SER A 54 -10.30 30.13 -2.01
CA SER A 54 -10.42 30.54 -0.61
C SER A 54 -9.28 30.00 0.26
N PHE A 55 -8.52 30.89 0.89
CA PHE A 55 -7.54 30.53 1.92
C PHE A 55 -8.23 30.50 3.29
N GLU A 56 -9.00 29.44 3.58
CA GLU A 56 -9.44 29.19 4.96
C GLU A 56 -8.21 28.94 5.87
N PRO A 57 -8.18 29.49 7.10
CA PRO A 57 -7.13 29.19 8.06
C PRO A 57 -7.02 27.69 8.37
N VAL A 58 -5.81 27.13 8.40
CA VAL A 58 -5.56 25.69 8.57
C VAL A 58 -6.27 25.09 9.79
N TYR A 59 -6.33 25.82 10.90
CA TYR A 59 -6.93 25.33 12.14
C TYR A 59 -8.44 25.10 12.03
N THR A 60 -9.17 25.89 11.23
CA THR A 60 -10.63 25.76 11.09
C THR A 60 -11.01 24.52 10.28
N SER A 61 -10.20 24.16 9.28
CA SER A 61 -10.39 22.93 8.50
C SER A 61 -10.16 21.69 9.36
N VAL A 62 -9.08 21.69 10.15
CA VAL A 62 -8.75 20.58 11.07
C VAL A 62 -9.83 20.43 12.14
N GLU A 63 -10.29 21.53 12.73
CA GLU A 63 -11.36 21.52 13.73
C GLU A 63 -12.66 20.95 13.15
N ARG A 64 -13.09 21.38 11.96
CA ARG A 64 -14.31 20.88 11.30
C ARG A 64 -14.26 19.38 11.03
N ASN A 65 -13.11 18.89 10.56
CA ASN A 65 -12.92 17.46 10.24
C ASN A 65 -12.79 16.59 11.50
N LEU A 66 -12.12 17.06 12.55
CA LEU A 66 -11.85 16.28 13.77
C LEU A 66 -12.93 16.41 14.86
N MET A 67 -13.64 17.54 14.94
CA MET A 67 -14.70 17.78 15.94
C MET A 67 -16.06 17.21 15.54
N THR A 68 -16.17 16.64 14.33
CA THR A 68 -17.32 15.79 14.01
C THR A 68 -17.29 14.61 14.98
N GLY A 69 -18.31 14.41 15.83
CA GLY A 69 -18.31 13.37 16.88
C GLY A 69 -18.08 11.93 16.37
N LYS A 70 -18.14 11.71 15.05
CA LYS A 70 -17.88 10.45 14.35
C LYS A 70 -16.40 10.28 13.93
N ALA A 71 -15.59 11.33 13.96
CA ALA A 71 -14.23 11.35 13.41
C ALA A 71 -13.27 10.37 14.11
N PRO A 72 -13.20 10.26 15.45
CA PRO A 72 -12.30 9.31 16.10
C PRO A 72 -12.64 7.85 15.75
N ILE A 73 -13.94 7.54 15.65
CA ILE A 73 -14.43 6.19 15.30
C ILE A 73 -14.12 5.88 13.83
N ARG A 74 -14.36 6.84 12.94
CA ARG A 74 -14.01 6.72 11.50
C ARG A 74 -12.51 6.48 11.32
N LEU A 75 -11.66 7.23 12.03
CA LEU A 75 -10.21 7.05 12.00
C LEU A 75 -9.81 5.65 12.45
N LEU A 76 -10.38 5.17 13.56
CA LEU A 76 -10.08 3.85 14.10
C LEU A 76 -10.48 2.74 13.11
N LEU A 77 -11.68 2.82 12.53
CA LEU A 77 -12.14 1.84 11.52
C LEU A 77 -11.30 1.90 10.23
N ALA A 78 -10.98 3.10 9.75
CA ALA A 78 -10.11 3.31 8.59
C ALA A 78 -8.72 2.70 8.81
N SER A 79 -8.16 2.94 9.98
CA SER A 79 -6.85 2.44 10.40
C SER A 79 -6.81 0.91 10.45
N ILE A 80 -7.82 0.29 11.08
CA ILE A 80 -7.95 -1.17 11.12
C ILE A 80 -8.09 -1.72 9.70
N GLY A 81 -8.94 -1.11 8.87
CA GLY A 81 -9.11 -1.50 7.47
C GLY A 81 -7.81 -1.42 6.67
N ALA A 82 -7.05 -0.33 6.80
CA ALA A 82 -5.76 -0.14 6.15
C ALA A 82 -4.75 -1.22 6.56
N THR A 83 -4.68 -1.55 7.85
CA THR A 83 -3.79 -2.61 8.36
C THR A 83 -4.20 -4.00 7.85
N ILE A 84 -5.51 -4.30 7.81
CA ILE A 84 -6.04 -5.54 7.22
C ILE A 84 -5.58 -5.67 5.76
N LEU A 85 -5.69 -4.59 4.98
CA LEU A 85 -5.28 -4.58 3.57
C LEU A 85 -3.76 -4.70 3.37
N ALA A 86 -2.95 -4.37 4.38
CA ALA A 86 -1.50 -4.49 4.35
C ALA A 86 -0.98 -5.91 4.66
N ILE A 87 -1.79 -6.76 5.30
CA ILE A 87 -1.39 -8.13 5.66
C ILE A 87 -1.05 -8.97 4.40
N PRO A 88 -1.90 -9.03 3.35
CA PRO A 88 -1.57 -9.76 2.12
C PRO A 88 -0.29 -9.26 1.43
N ILE A 89 0.01 -7.97 1.53
CA ILE A 89 1.23 -7.38 0.97
C ILE A 89 2.47 -7.97 1.66
N SER A 90 2.43 -8.12 2.99
CA SER A 90 3.50 -8.77 3.75
C SER A 90 3.70 -10.23 3.31
N TRP A 91 2.64 -10.98 3.06
CA TRP A 91 2.72 -12.36 2.57
C TRP A 91 3.34 -12.46 1.18
N VAL A 92 2.96 -11.56 0.27
CA VAL A 92 3.57 -11.49 -1.07
C VAL A 92 5.05 -11.14 -0.99
N TYR A 93 5.44 -10.25 -0.08
CA TYR A 93 6.85 -9.97 0.19
C TYR A 93 7.61 -11.24 0.62
N PHE A 94 7.07 -12.03 1.56
CA PHE A 94 7.66 -13.32 1.95
C PHE A 94 7.80 -14.31 0.77
N ILE A 95 6.78 -14.40 -0.08
CA ILE A 95 6.77 -15.33 -1.23
C ILE A 95 7.82 -14.93 -2.26
N THR A 96 7.91 -13.64 -2.56
CA THR A 96 8.80 -13.13 -3.61
C THR A 96 10.25 -13.01 -3.14
N SER A 97 10.49 -12.70 -1.87
CA SER A 97 11.82 -12.54 -1.29
C SER A 97 12.42 -13.83 -0.70
N ARG A 98 11.84 -15.00 -1.02
CA ARG A 98 12.21 -16.32 -0.44
C ARG A 98 13.68 -16.73 -0.59
N ALA A 99 14.45 -16.09 -1.46
CA ALA A 99 15.88 -16.32 -1.66
C ALA A 99 16.77 -15.36 -0.86
N ARG A 100 16.20 -14.40 -0.11
CA ARG A 100 16.91 -13.31 0.56
C ARG A 100 16.65 -13.31 2.06
N ARG A 101 17.59 -12.75 2.83
CA ARG A 101 17.33 -12.43 4.25
C ARG A 101 16.24 -11.38 4.32
N ILE A 102 15.21 -11.67 5.10
CA ILE A 102 14.07 -10.79 5.31
C ILE A 102 14.37 -9.91 6.51
N ASP A 103 14.33 -8.59 6.32
CA ASP A 103 14.47 -7.64 7.42
C ASP A 103 13.12 -7.50 8.15
N GLN A 104 13.14 -7.80 9.45
CA GLN A 104 11.98 -7.65 10.33
C GLN A 104 11.51 -6.19 10.39
N SER A 105 12.43 -5.24 10.38
CA SER A 105 12.15 -3.80 10.46
C SER A 105 11.36 -3.33 9.24
N PHE A 106 11.67 -3.90 8.07
CA PHE A 106 10.97 -3.59 6.83
C PHE A 106 9.53 -4.12 6.82
N LEU A 107 9.32 -5.35 7.30
CA LEU A 107 7.97 -5.91 7.44
C LEU A 107 7.11 -5.14 8.44
N GLN A 108 7.69 -4.74 9.57
CA GLN A 108 7.01 -3.87 10.53
C GLN A 108 6.63 -2.54 9.88
N THR A 109 7.53 -1.99 9.05
CA THR A 109 7.26 -0.76 8.31
C THR A 109 6.07 -0.93 7.36
N ILE A 110 6.01 -2.01 6.56
CA ILE A 110 4.87 -2.25 5.65
C ILE A 110 3.53 -2.31 6.40
N LEU A 111 3.49 -2.85 7.62
CA LEU A 111 2.26 -2.99 8.39
C LEU A 111 1.87 -1.72 9.16
N VAL A 112 2.84 -0.96 9.66
CA VAL A 112 2.62 0.25 10.46
C VAL A 112 2.43 1.50 9.58
N LEU A 113 3.06 1.54 8.40
CA LEU A 113 3.02 2.70 7.54
C LEU A 113 1.60 3.10 7.07
N PRO A 114 0.71 2.18 6.64
CA PRO A 114 -0.66 2.53 6.26
C PRO A 114 -1.45 3.16 7.40
N LEU A 115 -1.22 2.72 8.65
CA LEU A 115 -1.83 3.28 9.85
C LEU A 115 -1.44 4.75 10.02
N LEU A 116 -0.14 5.06 9.94
CA LEU A 116 0.36 6.43 10.06
C LEU A 116 -0.17 7.33 8.94
N VAL A 117 -0.15 6.82 7.70
CA VAL A 117 -0.60 7.57 6.53
C VAL A 117 -2.11 7.82 6.56
N THR A 118 -2.91 6.89 7.10
CA THR A 118 -4.36 7.07 7.29
C THR A 118 -4.66 8.27 8.20
N GLY A 119 -3.99 8.34 9.36
CA GLY A 119 -4.17 9.46 10.28
C GLY A 119 -3.72 10.79 9.69
N ILE A 120 -2.56 10.79 9.02
CA ILE A 120 -2.05 11.96 8.32
C ILE A 120 -3.05 12.45 7.26
N ALA A 121 -3.54 11.56 6.40
CA ALA A 121 -4.46 11.91 5.32
C ALA A 121 -5.76 12.51 5.85
N MET A 122 -6.27 11.99 6.96
CA MET A 122 -7.49 12.52 7.60
C MET A 122 -7.28 13.92 8.22
N ILE A 123 -6.09 14.21 8.76
CA ILE A 123 -5.74 15.54 9.30
C ILE A 123 -5.61 16.58 8.18
N VAL A 124 -5.00 16.17 7.06
CA VAL A 124 -4.69 17.04 5.92
C VAL A 124 -5.92 17.29 5.03
N LEU A 125 -6.96 16.47 5.18
CA LEU A 125 -8.16 16.54 4.35
C LEU A 125 -8.74 17.96 4.33
N ASN A 126 -9.15 18.43 3.15
CA ASN A 126 -9.75 19.76 2.96
C ASN A 126 -8.81 20.95 3.28
N SER A 127 -7.48 20.75 3.32
CA SER A 127 -6.52 21.86 3.44
C SER A 127 -5.31 21.69 2.52
N ILE A 128 -5.29 22.43 1.42
CA ILE A 128 -4.17 22.45 0.45
C ILE A 128 -2.88 22.95 1.13
N ALA A 129 -2.98 24.01 1.94
CA ALA A 129 -1.84 24.56 2.66
C ALA A 129 -1.20 23.53 3.61
N LEU A 130 -2.00 22.74 4.33
CA LEU A 130 -1.51 21.68 5.21
C LEU A 130 -0.85 20.57 4.38
N ALA A 131 -1.48 20.16 3.26
CA ALA A 131 -0.94 19.13 2.38
C ALA A 131 0.45 19.50 1.85
N PHE A 132 0.62 20.73 1.34
CA PHE A 132 1.90 21.22 0.85
C PHE A 132 2.94 21.38 1.96
N SER A 133 2.55 21.90 3.14
CA SER A 133 3.45 22.04 4.28
C SER A 133 3.99 20.67 4.72
N LEU A 134 3.11 19.67 4.84
CA LEU A 134 3.51 18.33 5.24
C LEU A 134 4.38 17.66 4.18
N ALA A 135 4.07 17.82 2.88
CA ALA A 135 4.91 17.33 1.81
C ALA A 135 6.32 17.94 1.87
N GLY A 136 6.42 19.24 2.19
CA GLY A 136 7.69 19.93 2.43
C GLY A 136 8.48 19.36 3.61
N VAL A 137 7.81 19.10 4.75
CA VAL A 137 8.43 18.47 5.92
C VAL A 137 8.93 17.06 5.58
N VAL A 138 8.11 16.23 4.92
CA VAL A 138 8.50 14.87 4.51
C VAL A 138 9.68 14.91 3.54
N ALA A 139 9.67 15.83 2.57
CA ALA A 139 10.79 16.03 1.63
C ALA A 139 12.08 16.43 2.35
N ALA A 140 12.00 17.34 3.34
CA ALA A 140 13.15 17.74 4.16
C ALA A 140 13.69 16.59 5.03
N VAL A 141 12.82 15.71 5.52
CA VAL A 141 13.22 14.54 6.33
C VAL A 141 13.88 13.44 5.47
N ARG A 142 13.64 13.41 4.15
CA ARG A 142 14.10 12.36 3.23
C ARG A 142 15.61 12.35 2.93
N PHE A 143 16.44 13.06 3.69
CA PHE A 143 17.90 13.09 3.46
C PHE A 143 18.70 11.87 3.99
N ARG A 144 18.06 10.77 4.41
CA ARG A 144 18.79 9.66 5.06
C ARG A 144 18.20 8.24 4.93
N PHE A 145 17.27 8.01 4.01
CA PHE A 145 16.73 6.66 3.77
C PHE A 145 17.32 6.06 2.50
N SER A 146 18.30 5.17 2.65
CA SER A 146 18.71 4.27 1.57
C SER A 146 17.83 3.02 1.64
N LEU A 147 17.10 2.72 0.57
CA LEU A 147 16.46 1.43 0.42
C LEU A 147 17.46 0.49 -0.24
N ASP A 148 17.64 -0.70 0.32
CA ASP A 148 18.60 -1.68 -0.20
C ASP A 148 18.25 -2.12 -1.62
N GLN A 149 16.96 -2.10 -1.98
CA GLN A 149 16.49 -2.56 -3.28
C GLN A 149 15.36 -1.68 -3.83
N PRO A 150 15.33 -1.46 -5.17
CA PRO A 150 14.23 -0.76 -5.82
C PRO A 150 12.86 -1.44 -5.62
N SER A 151 12.82 -2.77 -5.45
CA SER A 151 11.57 -3.50 -5.21
C SER A 151 10.93 -3.16 -3.86
N ASP A 152 11.74 -2.86 -2.85
CA ASP A 152 11.27 -2.56 -1.50
C ASP A 152 10.54 -1.22 -1.46
N ALA A 153 10.94 -0.28 -2.32
CA ALA A 153 10.23 0.97 -2.53
C ALA A 153 8.77 0.73 -2.96
N MET A 154 8.52 -0.26 -3.84
CA MET A 154 7.17 -0.53 -4.35
C MET A 154 6.20 -0.96 -3.23
N TYR A 155 6.69 -1.76 -2.28
CA TYR A 155 5.92 -2.19 -1.10
C TYR A 155 5.59 -1.02 -0.17
N ILE A 156 6.53 -0.09 0.00
CA ILE A 156 6.29 1.15 0.75
C ILE A 156 5.25 2.02 0.03
N PHE A 157 5.36 2.17 -1.30
CA PHE A 157 4.42 2.98 -2.08
C PHE A 157 2.99 2.45 -2.02
N VAL A 158 2.79 1.13 -2.15
CA VAL A 158 1.44 0.55 -2.02
C VAL A 158 0.89 0.72 -0.59
N ALA A 159 1.73 0.59 0.44
CA ALA A 159 1.32 0.81 1.83
C ALA A 159 0.87 2.26 2.06
N ILE A 160 1.59 3.23 1.49
CA ILE A 160 1.18 4.65 1.48
C ILE A 160 -0.14 4.82 0.73
N GLY A 161 -0.30 4.24 -0.47
CA GLY A 161 -1.52 4.34 -1.26
C GLY A 161 -2.76 3.80 -0.53
N ILE A 162 -2.62 2.67 0.17
CA ILE A 162 -3.69 2.10 0.99
C ILE A 162 -4.05 3.03 2.16
N GLY A 163 -3.05 3.55 2.87
CA GLY A 163 -3.28 4.48 3.97
C GLY A 163 -3.94 5.78 3.51
N LEU A 164 -3.52 6.34 2.36
CA LEU A 164 -4.14 7.52 1.77
C LEU A 164 -5.61 7.25 1.43
N GLY A 165 -5.89 6.16 0.72
CA GLY A 165 -7.26 5.78 0.36
C GLY A 165 -8.14 5.57 1.59
N ALA A 166 -7.64 4.90 2.62
CA ALA A 166 -8.37 4.71 3.87
C ALA A 166 -8.62 6.04 4.61
N GLY A 167 -7.62 6.93 4.65
CA GLY A 167 -7.70 8.19 5.40
C GLY A 167 -8.62 9.24 4.78
N ILE A 168 -8.79 9.23 3.46
CA ILE A 168 -9.78 10.08 2.77
C ILE A 168 -11.20 9.49 2.77
N GLY A 169 -11.43 8.35 3.42
CA GLY A 169 -12.74 7.72 3.43
C GLY A 169 -13.02 6.79 2.24
N ALA A 170 -12.02 6.42 1.44
CA ALA A 170 -12.13 5.61 0.23
C ALA A 170 -11.49 4.22 0.38
N LEU A 171 -11.89 3.47 1.41
CA LEU A 171 -11.36 2.13 1.73
C LEU A 171 -11.62 1.12 0.60
N GLY A 172 -12.71 1.27 -0.16
CA GLY A 172 -12.98 0.44 -1.34
C GLY A 172 -11.91 0.60 -2.42
N ILE A 173 -11.41 1.82 -2.64
CA ILE A 173 -10.31 2.08 -3.58
C ILE A 173 -9.00 1.47 -3.03
N ALA A 174 -8.73 1.66 -1.73
CA ALA A 174 -7.57 1.05 -1.07
C ALA A 174 -7.56 -0.49 -1.21
N TYR A 175 -8.74 -1.13 -1.11
CA TYR A 175 -8.90 -2.57 -1.34
C TYR A 175 -8.49 -2.96 -2.76
N VAL A 176 -8.99 -2.24 -3.78
CA VAL A 176 -8.66 -2.52 -5.18
C VAL A 176 -7.17 -2.34 -5.45
N ILE A 177 -6.54 -1.29 -4.90
CA ILE A 177 -5.09 -1.04 -5.00
C ILE A 177 -4.31 -2.21 -4.40
N SER A 178 -4.66 -2.63 -3.17
CA SER A 178 -4.02 -3.76 -2.49
C SER A 178 -4.13 -5.05 -3.32
N LEU A 179 -5.34 -5.37 -3.78
CA LEU A 179 -5.61 -6.57 -4.58
C LEU A 179 -4.83 -6.57 -5.90
N MET A 180 -4.86 -5.47 -6.65
CA MET A 180 -4.15 -5.36 -7.93
C MET A 180 -2.64 -5.46 -7.75
N PHE A 181 -2.08 -4.80 -6.74
CA PHE A 181 -0.65 -4.88 -6.44
C PHE A 181 -0.22 -6.33 -6.12
N VAL A 182 -0.98 -7.02 -5.27
CA VAL A 182 -0.72 -8.42 -4.89
C VAL A 182 -0.78 -9.33 -6.11
N LEU A 183 -1.82 -9.21 -6.94
CA LEU A 183 -1.97 -10.02 -8.15
C LEU A 183 -0.84 -9.75 -9.15
N ALA A 184 -0.54 -8.49 -9.44
CA ALA A 184 0.53 -8.11 -10.36
C ALA A 184 1.89 -8.66 -9.92
N THR A 185 2.21 -8.52 -8.63
CA THR A 185 3.49 -8.97 -8.07
C THR A 185 3.63 -10.49 -8.14
N LEU A 186 2.56 -11.24 -7.83
CA LEU A 186 2.56 -12.71 -7.94
C LEU A 186 2.66 -13.19 -9.39
N ILE A 187 2.00 -12.49 -10.33
CA ILE A 187 2.09 -12.79 -11.77
C ILE A 187 3.51 -12.57 -12.28
N ILE A 188 4.11 -11.40 -12.00
CA ILE A 188 5.48 -11.06 -12.41
C ILE A 188 6.48 -12.07 -11.84
N TRP A 189 6.34 -12.41 -10.55
CA TRP A 189 7.18 -13.41 -9.90
C TRP A 189 7.07 -14.79 -10.57
N LYS A 190 5.85 -15.22 -10.93
CA LYS A 190 5.60 -16.49 -11.61
C LYS A 190 6.20 -16.53 -13.02
N LEU A 191 6.11 -15.43 -13.75
CA LEU A 191 6.65 -15.32 -15.10
C LEU A 191 8.19 -15.30 -15.12
N GLU A 192 8.84 -15.25 -13.95
CA GLU A 192 10.30 -15.04 -13.81
C GLU A 192 10.80 -13.87 -14.65
N TYR A 193 9.94 -12.85 -14.79
CA TYR A 193 10.17 -11.72 -15.68
C TYR A 193 11.47 -11.00 -15.27
N GLY A 194 12.39 -10.86 -16.23
CA GLY A 194 13.73 -10.29 -16.01
C GLY A 194 14.86 -11.30 -15.76
N LYS A 195 14.57 -12.56 -15.40
CA LYS A 195 15.63 -13.60 -15.26
C LYS A 195 16.03 -14.22 -16.61
N THR A 196 15.08 -14.37 -17.52
CA THR A 196 15.25 -15.13 -18.78
C THR A 196 15.91 -14.34 -19.92
N LEU A 197 15.87 -13.00 -19.88
CA LEU A 197 16.45 -12.16 -20.95
C LEU A 197 17.88 -11.71 -20.67
N ALA A 198 18.30 -11.64 -19.41
CA ALA A 198 19.63 -11.14 -19.05
C ALA A 198 20.73 -12.19 -19.19
N GLY A 199 20.45 -13.47 -18.92
CA GLY A 199 21.47 -14.52 -18.89
C GLY A 199 22.12 -14.75 -20.26
N PRO A 200 21.42 -15.41 -21.22
CA PRO A 200 22.03 -15.80 -22.49
C PRO A 200 22.44 -14.61 -23.38
N PHE A 201 21.61 -13.55 -23.41
CA PHE A 201 21.83 -12.38 -24.27
C PHE A 201 23.01 -11.51 -23.78
N LEU A 202 23.13 -11.26 -22.48
CA LEU A 202 24.29 -10.51 -21.97
C LEU A 202 25.55 -11.35 -22.04
N THR A 203 25.50 -12.66 -21.76
CA THR A 203 26.68 -13.53 -21.95
C THR A 203 27.11 -13.65 -23.41
N MET A 204 26.19 -13.49 -24.37
CA MET A 204 26.51 -13.45 -25.79
C MET A 204 27.20 -12.12 -26.18
N LEU A 205 26.83 -11.01 -25.54
CA LEU A 205 27.43 -9.69 -25.80
C LEU A 205 28.72 -9.44 -25.02
N THR A 206 28.90 -10.06 -23.84
CA THR A 206 30.07 -9.88 -22.98
C THR A 206 31.06 -11.04 -23.05
N ARG A 207 30.89 -11.97 -24.00
CA ARG A 207 31.92 -12.95 -24.38
C ARG A 207 33.07 -12.21 -25.07
N ARG A 208 33.82 -11.46 -24.27
CA ARG A 208 35.21 -11.13 -24.54
C ARG A 208 35.95 -12.44 -24.29
N ASP A 209 36.39 -13.05 -25.37
CA ASP A 209 37.26 -14.22 -25.35
C ASP A 209 38.49 -13.89 -24.49
N GLY A 210 38.49 -14.37 -23.25
CA GLY A 210 39.64 -14.33 -22.34
C GLY A 210 40.59 -15.48 -22.67
N GLY A 211 41.02 -15.55 -23.93
CA GLY A 211 41.93 -16.55 -24.44
C GLY A 211 43.19 -15.89 -24.99
N GLU A 212 43.86 -15.06 -24.19
CA GLU A 212 45.11 -14.40 -24.60
C GLU A 212 45.89 -13.86 -23.39
N ASP A 213 46.11 -14.69 -22.36
CA ASP A 213 47.08 -14.36 -21.29
C ASP A 213 47.91 -15.61 -20.93
N ASP A 214 48.33 -16.37 -21.95
CA ASP A 214 49.28 -17.48 -21.80
C ASP A 214 50.49 -17.21 -22.72
N TYR A 215 51.30 -16.20 -22.36
CA TYR A 215 52.70 -16.01 -22.76
C TYR A 215 53.48 -15.21 -21.71
#